data_AF-A0A8T5EVI4-F1
#
_entry.id   AF-A0A8T5EVI4-F1
#
_cell.length_a   1.000
_cell.length_b   1.000
_cell.length_c   1.000
_cell.angle_alpha   90.00
_cell.angle_beta   90.00
_cell.angle_gamma   90.00
#
_symmetry.space_group_name_H-M   'P 1'
#
loop_
_entity.id
_entity.type
_entity.pdbx_description
1 polymer ?
#
loop_
_entity_poly.entity_id
_entity_poly.type
_entity_poly.pdbx_seq_one_letter_code
_entity_poly.pdbx_strand_id
1 'polypeptide(L)' 'MAEKKKCQECGAPLEGFLFSTVGKLFGIKESDTEGICNKCKDDVEKTNLAPEEVSEEKEISKEDDSEEEDEENGEDNS' A
#
# COMPACT_ATOMS: atom_id res chain seq x y z
N MET A 1 2.34 14.02 10.95
CA MET A 1 1.44 12.87 10.73
C MET A 1 2.33 11.64 10.74
N ALA A 2 2.07 10.62 11.56
CA ALA A 2 2.87 9.40 11.52
C ALA A 2 2.58 8.70 10.18
N GLU A 3 3.55 8.70 9.28
CA GLU A 3 3.44 8.06 7.98
C GLU A 3 3.28 6.56 8.20
N LYS A 4 2.10 6.03 7.85
CA LYS A 4 1.79 4.61 8.06
C LYS A 4 2.72 3.78 7.18
N LYS A 5 3.67 3.06 7.78
CA LYS A 5 4.56 2.15 7.04
C LYS A 5 3.74 1.00 6.43
N LYS A 6 3.87 0.83 5.11
CA LYS A 6 3.28 -0.25 4.34
C LYS A 6 4.34 -0.88 3.44
N CYS A 7 4.14 -2.14 3.07
CA CYS A 7 4.98 -2.85 2.13
C CYS A 7 4.89 -2.16 0.76
N GLN A 8 6.02 -1.85 0.15
CA GLN A 8 6.08 -1.21 -1.16
C GLN A 8 5.61 -2.15 -2.27
N GLU A 9 5.85 -3.46 -2.13
CA GLU A 9 5.50 -4.48 -3.14
C GLU A 9 4.02 -4.86 -3.13
N CYS A 10 3.47 -5.19 -1.95
CA CYS A 10 2.11 -5.70 -1.83
C CYS A 10 1.13 -4.78 -1.08
N GLY A 11 1.59 -3.61 -0.61
CA GLY A 11 0.75 -2.65 0.11
C GLY A 11 0.35 -3.07 1.53
N ALA A 12 0.82 -4.23 2.02
CA ALA A 12 0.47 -4.72 3.35
C ALA A 12 0.90 -3.76 4.47
N PRO A 13 0.09 -3.52 5.51
CA PRO A 13 0.48 -2.65 6.62
C PRO A 13 1.66 -3.26 7.38
N LEU A 14 2.70 -2.48 7.63
CA LEU A 14 3.90 -2.88 8.38
C LEU A 14 3.95 -2.26 9.78
N GLU A 15 3.03 -1.35 10.12
CA GLU A 15 2.98 -0.73 11.44
C GLU A 15 1.55 -0.57 11.96
N GLY A 16 1.41 -0.43 13.28
CA GLY A 16 0.17 -0.10 13.96
C GLY A 16 -0.79 -1.26 14.20
N PHE A 17 -2.05 -0.92 14.44
CA PHE A 17 -3.10 -1.88 14.81
C PHE A 17 -3.43 -2.88 13.69
N LEU A 18 -3.42 -2.41 12.43
CA LEU A 18 -3.70 -3.24 11.26
C LEU A 18 -2.59 -4.26 11.02
N PHE A 19 -1.32 -3.87 11.17
CA PHE A 19 -0.22 -4.84 11.15
C PHE A 19 -0.37 -5.89 12.25
N SER A 20 -0.72 -5.47 13.48
CA SER A 20 -0.87 -6.39 14.61
C SER A 20 -2.01 -7.41 14.44
N THR A 21 -3.11 -7.00 13.78
CA THR A 21 -4.29 -7.85 13.59
C THR A 21 -4.19 -8.66 12.30
N VAL A 22 -4.02 -7.95 11.17
CA VAL A 22 -4.00 -8.54 9.83
C VAL A 22 -2.68 -9.25 9.57
N GLY A 23 -1.55 -8.72 10.07
CA GLY A 23 -0.25 -9.37 9.93
C GLY A 23 -0.21 -10.74 10.62
N LYS A 24 -0.88 -10.91 11.76
CA LYS A 24 -1.01 -12.23 12.41
C LYS A 24 -1.86 -13.21 11.60
N LEU A 25 -2.97 -12.76 11.01
CA LEU A 25 -3.85 -13.60 10.19
C LEU A 25 -3.17 -14.05 8.89
N PHE A 26 -2.45 -13.15 8.23
CA PHE A 26 -1.84 -13.39 6.92
C PHE A 26 -0.37 -13.82 7.00
N GLY A 27 0.17 -13.99 8.22
CA GLY A 27 1.57 -14.35 8.45
C GLY A 27 2.57 -13.29 8.00
N ILE A 28 2.15 -12.02 7.94
CA ILE A 28 2.97 -10.89 7.54
C ILE A 28 3.73 -10.37 8.76
N LYS A 29 5.05 -10.24 8.61
CA LYS A 29 5.99 -9.69 9.59
C LYS A 29 6.84 -8.61 8.95
N GLU A 30 7.38 -7.73 9.78
CA GLU A 30 8.46 -6.82 9.40
C GLU A 30 9.66 -7.65 8.92
N SER A 31 10.34 -7.13 7.91
CA SER A 31 11.58 -7.70 7.40
C SER A 31 12.75 -6.76 7.70
N ASP A 32 14.00 -7.23 7.59
CA ASP A 32 15.17 -6.36 7.75
C ASP A 32 15.28 -5.28 6.67
N THR A 33 14.53 -5.41 5.59
CA THR A 33 14.49 -4.45 4.49
C THR A 33 13.41 -3.41 4.77
N GLU A 34 13.82 -2.13 4.81
CA GLU A 34 12.91 -1.02 5.06
C GLU A 34 11.80 -0.97 4.00
N GLY A 35 10.55 -0.87 4.44
CA GLY A 35 9.40 -0.78 3.53
C GLY A 35 8.99 -2.10 2.87
N ILE A 36 9.54 -3.25 3.26
CA ILE A 36 9.20 -4.56 2.68
C ILE A 36 8.74 -5.55 3.76
N CYS A 37 7.78 -6.41 3.43
CA CYS A 37 7.31 -7.48 4.32
C CYS A 37 8.09 -8.77 4.13
N ASN A 38 8.05 -9.67 5.12
CA ASN A 38 8.76 -10.95 5.06
C ASN A 38 8.38 -11.83 3.85
N LYS A 39 7.16 -11.69 3.31
CA LYS A 39 6.72 -12.49 2.15
C LYS A 39 7.33 -11.98 0.85
N CYS A 40 7.48 -10.67 0.70
CA CYS A 40 8.07 -10.07 -0.50
C CYS A 40 9.60 -10.05 -0.44
N LYS A 41 10.20 -10.05 0.76
CA LYS A 41 11.67 -10.14 0.91
C LYS A 41 12.25 -11.40 0.25
N ASP A 42 11.59 -12.55 0.40
CA ASP A 42 12.04 -13.82 -0.18
C ASP A 42 12.11 -13.76 -1.73
N ASP A 43 11.17 -13.07 -2.38
CA ASP A 43 11.17 -12.84 -3.83
C ASP A 43 12.30 -11.89 -4.26
N VAL A 44 12.58 -10.84 -3.48
CA VAL A 44 13.64 -9.87 -3.77
C VAL A 44 15.03 -10.48 -3.62
N GLU A 45 15.29 -11.26 -2.57
CA GLU A 45 16.60 -11.91 -2.37
C GLU A 45 16.88 -12.98 -3.44
N LYS A 46 15.85 -13.65 -3.95
CA LYS A 46 16.00 -14.60 -5.07
C LYS A 46 16.35 -13.93 -6.39
N THR A 47 15.95 -12.68 -6.55
CA THR A 47 16.19 -11.88 -7.76
C THR A 47 17.58 -11.23 -7.75
N ASN A 48 18.25 -11.16 -6.60
CA ASN A 48 19.59 -10.55 -6.46
C ASN A 48 20.78 -11.48 -6.82
N LEU A 49 20.52 -12.60 -7.51
CA LEU A 49 21.56 -13.50 -8.04
C LEU A 49 21.74 -13.42 -9.57
N ALA A 50 21.04 -12.51 -10.26
CA ALA A 50 21.27 -12.24 -11.67
C ALA A 50 21.57 -10.75 -11.88
N PRO A 51 22.71 -10.39 -12.50
CA PRO A 51 23.04 -9.01 -12.79
C PRO A 51 22.24 -8.52 -14.01
N GLU A 52 22.10 -7.20 -14.10
CA GLU A 52 21.81 -6.42 -15.32
C GLU A 52 20.33 -6.07 -15.64
N GLU A 53 20.09 -4.76 -15.46
CA GLU A 53 19.53 -3.83 -16.46
C GLU A 53 18.02 -3.73 -16.75
N VAL A 54 17.65 -2.47 -17.05
CA VAL A 54 16.43 -1.95 -17.69
C VAL A 54 15.15 -2.09 -16.81
N SER A 55 14.24 -1.15 -16.68
CA SER A 55 13.73 -0.22 -17.66
C SER A 55 12.71 0.71 -17.02
N GLU A 56 12.66 1.93 -17.54
CA GLU A 56 11.41 2.68 -17.75
C GLU A 56 10.67 3.16 -16.51
N GLU A 57 10.99 4.40 -16.15
CA GLU A 57 10.12 5.32 -15.43
C GLU A 57 8.84 5.50 -16.27
N LYS A 58 7.86 4.60 -16.08
CA LYS A 58 6.57 4.66 -16.75
C LYS A 58 5.68 5.65 -16.01
N GLU A 59 5.48 6.78 -16.67
CA GLU A 59 4.46 7.78 -16.37
C GLU A 59 3.04 7.19 -16.24
N ILE A 60 2.21 7.98 -15.55
CA ILE A 60 0.73 8.02 -15.58
C ILE A 60 0.03 6.98 -14.67
N SER A 61 -1.02 7.32 -13.91
CA SER A 61 -2.10 8.27 -14.19
C SER A 61 -2.67 8.87 -12.90
N LYS A 62 -3.08 10.14 -13.00
CA LYS A 62 -3.88 10.86 -12.02
C LYS A 62 -5.31 10.84 -12.53
N GLU A 63 -6.10 9.87 -12.09
CA GLU A 63 -7.55 9.86 -12.21
C GLU A 63 -8.07 9.93 -10.78
N ASP A 64 -8.52 11.11 -10.37
CA ASP A 64 -9.45 11.25 -9.24
C ASP A 64 -10.68 11.93 -9.80
N ASP A 65 -11.47 11.08 -10.44
CA ASP A 65 -12.90 11.22 -10.66
C ASP A 65 -13.56 11.11 -9.28
N SER A 66 -13.93 12.26 -8.71
CA SER A 66 -14.74 12.34 -7.49
C SER A 66 -16.10 12.92 -7.89
N GLU A 67 -16.97 12.04 -8.38
CA GLU A 67 -18.42 12.21 -8.38
C GLU A 67 -19.04 11.71 -7.06
N GLU A 68 -20.27 12.16 -6.81
CA GLU A 68 -21.23 11.83 -5.73
C GLU A 68 -21.13 12.73 -4.48
N GLU A 69 -21.91 13.82 -4.44
CA GLU A 69 -23.37 13.93 -4.19
C GLU A 69 -23.74 13.51 -2.75
N ASP A 70 -24.14 14.48 -1.92
CA ASP A 70 -25.41 14.51 -1.18
C ASP A 70 -25.40 15.70 -0.19
N GLU A 71 -26.14 16.77 -0.50
CA GLU A 71 -26.68 17.66 0.53
C GLU A 71 -28.17 17.83 0.28
N GLU A 72 -28.92 16.85 0.78
CA GLU A 72 -30.32 16.97 1.16
C GLU A 72 -30.45 18.02 2.29
N ASN A 73 -31.01 19.21 2.03
CA ASN A 73 -31.95 19.81 2.99
C ASN A 73 -32.78 20.97 2.41
N GLY A 74 -34.09 20.74 2.36
CA GLY A 74 -35.11 21.67 2.85
C GLY A 74 -35.36 22.97 2.10
N GLU A 75 -36.53 23.07 1.47
CA GLU A 75 -37.36 24.26 1.71
C GLU A 75 -38.86 23.94 1.61
N ASP A 76 -39.50 24.21 2.73
CA ASP A 76 -40.91 24.14 3.08
C ASP A 76 -41.64 25.41 2.53
N ASN A 77 -42.96 25.32 2.32
CA ASN A 77 -43.95 26.37 2.03
C ASN A 77 -44.14 26.86 0.58
N SER A 78 -45.26 26.45 -0.04
CA SER A 78 -46.49 27.28 -0.17
C SER A 78 -47.59 26.55 -0.93
#